data_AF-A0A4W4ETX8-F1
#
_entry.id   AF-A0A4W4ETX8-F1
#
_cell.length_a   1.000
_cell.length_b   1.000
_cell.length_c   1.000
_cell.angle_alpha   90.00
_cell.angle_beta   90.00
_cell.angle_gamma   90.00
#
_symmetry.space_group_name_H-M   'P 1'
#
loop_
_entity.id
_entity.type
_entity.pdbx_description
1 polymer ?
#
loop_
_entity_poly.entity_id
_entity_poly.type
_entity_poly.pdbx_seq_one_letter_code
_entity_poly.pdbx_strand_id
1 'polypeptide(L)'
;MGCDGGTIPKRHELVKGPKKVEKVDKNAELAAKWKYCALSQEKLRRPIVACELGRLYNKDAVIEYLLDKSAERPNTEVVGHIRSIKDVKELNLTDNPAWEGERRNAKGDCYEDMHRAMFICPVVGLEMNGKHKFCYLQTCGCVFSVRALREVKTEICHKCGDPFRDEDTVVLNGSKEEQEKLQKAMEEKRAQAKTGKVLLLSHEPVCFYLSCLCCLIS
;
A
#
# COMPACT_ATOMS: atom_id res chain seq x y z
N MET A 1 44.31 -16.81 59.93
CA MET A 1 44.51 -15.43 59.45
C MET A 1 44.43 -15.44 57.94
N GLY A 2 43.62 -14.57 57.32
CA GLY A 2 43.49 -14.45 55.87
C GLY A 2 42.02 -14.42 55.44
N CYS A 3 41.34 -13.33 55.75
CA CYS A 3 39.93 -13.10 55.46
C CYS A 3 39.62 -13.11 53.97
N ASP A 4 38.47 -13.72 53.68
CA ASP A 4 37.67 -13.67 52.47
C ASP A 4 37.46 -12.22 52.01
N GLY A 5 38.22 -11.81 50.99
CA GLY A 5 38.11 -10.51 50.35
C GLY A 5 36.96 -10.50 49.34
N GLY A 6 35.74 -10.74 49.83
CA GLY A 6 34.52 -10.68 49.03
C GLY A 6 34.46 -9.37 48.26
N THR A 7 34.56 -9.47 46.93
CA THR A 7 34.46 -8.33 46.04
C THR A 7 33.04 -7.79 46.14
N ILE A 8 32.85 -6.67 46.86
CA ILE A 8 31.54 -6.02 46.98
C ILE A 8 31.16 -5.52 45.58
N PRO A 9 30.14 -6.10 44.91
CA PRO A 9 29.75 -5.67 43.58
C PRO A 9 29.24 -4.23 43.65
N LYS A 10 29.76 -3.34 42.80
CA LYS A 10 29.30 -1.95 42.77
C LYS A 10 27.84 -1.91 42.31
N ARG A 11 27.06 -0.94 42.82
CA ARG A 11 25.61 -0.78 42.52
C ARG A 11 25.28 -0.82 41.01
N HIS A 12 26.19 -0.41 40.14
CA HIS A 12 26.00 -0.45 38.68
C HIS A 12 26.06 -1.87 38.07
N GLU A 13 26.55 -2.87 38.80
CA GLU A 13 26.62 -4.29 38.37
C GLU A 13 25.37 -5.06 38.78
N LEU A 14 24.80 -4.72 39.95
CA LEU A 14 23.57 -5.32 40.49
C LEU A 14 22.30 -4.73 39.86
N VAL A 15 22.36 -3.48 39.42
CA VAL A 15 21.24 -2.84 38.74
C VAL A 15 21.45 -2.99 37.24
N LYS A 16 20.71 -3.92 36.62
CA LYS A 16 20.48 -3.88 35.18
C LYS A 16 19.93 -2.50 34.85
N GLY A 17 20.76 -1.62 34.28
CA GLY A 17 20.30 -0.37 33.71
C GLY A 17 19.11 -0.66 32.79
N PRO A 18 18.13 0.24 32.69
CA PRO A 18 16.94 0.02 31.86
C PRO A 18 17.41 -0.45 30.49
N LYS A 19 16.91 -1.62 30.03
CA LYS A 19 17.21 -2.16 28.71
C LYS A 19 17.07 -0.99 27.74
N LYS A 20 18.18 -0.61 27.11
CA LYS A 20 18.18 0.34 26.01
C LYS A 20 17.21 -0.28 25.02
N VAL A 21 15.99 0.27 24.95
CA VAL A 21 14.99 -0.18 23.99
C VAL A 21 15.70 0.01 22.67
N GLU A 22 16.10 -1.10 22.05
CA GLU A 22 16.70 -1.07 20.74
C GLU A 22 15.74 -0.25 19.91
N LYS A 23 16.18 0.92 19.44
CA LYS A 23 15.43 1.67 18.44
C LYS A 23 15.43 0.77 17.23
N VAL A 24 14.50 -0.19 17.20
CA VAL A 24 14.21 -0.99 16.02
C VAL A 24 14.00 0.04 14.92
N ASP A 25 14.94 0.02 13.98
CA ASP A 25 15.20 1.12 13.09
C ASP A 25 13.92 1.52 12.36
N LYS A 26 13.50 2.79 12.46
CA LYS A 26 12.40 3.32 11.65
C LYS A 26 12.58 2.99 10.16
N ASN A 27 13.83 2.89 9.73
CA ASN A 27 14.22 2.48 8.40
C ASN A 27 13.92 0.99 8.10
N ALA A 28 14.09 0.09 9.09
CA ALA A 28 13.72 -1.32 8.96
C ALA A 28 12.20 -1.51 8.89
N GLU A 29 11.43 -0.77 9.69
CA GLU A 29 9.96 -0.80 9.60
C GLU A 29 9.47 -0.31 8.23
N LEU A 30 10.07 0.78 7.73
CA LEU A 30 9.76 1.27 6.38
C LEU A 30 10.14 0.22 5.33
N ALA A 31 11.37 -0.33 5.37
CA ALA A 31 11.80 -1.37 4.44
C ALA A 31 10.87 -2.59 4.46
N ALA A 32 10.34 -2.97 5.63
CA ALA A 32 9.37 -4.04 5.74
C ALA A 32 8.07 -3.72 4.98
N LYS A 33 7.54 -2.50 5.09
CA LYS A 33 6.32 -2.07 4.36
C LYS A 33 6.44 -2.14 2.83
N TRP A 34 7.67 -2.11 2.29
CA TRP A 34 7.95 -2.22 0.85
C TRP A 34 8.24 -3.66 0.40
N LYS A 35 8.52 -4.58 1.33
CA LYS A 35 8.85 -5.98 1.03
C LYS A 35 7.72 -6.95 1.36
N TYR A 36 6.86 -6.61 2.31
CA TYR A 36 5.82 -7.49 2.85
C TYR A 36 4.41 -6.95 2.61
N CYS A 37 3.47 -7.88 2.44
CA CYS A 37 2.05 -7.64 2.34
C CYS A 37 1.50 -7.14 3.68
N ALA A 38 0.75 -6.03 3.66
CA ALA A 38 0.19 -5.47 4.89
C ALA A 38 -0.89 -6.34 5.55
N LEU A 39 -1.44 -7.32 4.82
CA LEU A 39 -2.46 -8.23 5.31
C LEU A 39 -1.87 -9.54 5.82
N SER A 40 -1.20 -10.30 4.94
CA SER A 40 -0.67 -11.64 5.25
C SER A 40 0.72 -11.61 5.90
N GLN A 41 1.40 -10.46 5.91
CA GLN A 41 2.81 -10.32 6.34
C GLN A 41 3.80 -11.18 5.55
N GLU A 42 3.35 -11.79 4.45
CA GLU A 42 4.21 -12.53 3.53
C GLU A 42 4.92 -11.60 2.57
N LYS A 43 5.97 -12.08 1.90
CA LYS A 43 6.68 -11.30 0.88
C LYS A 43 5.74 -10.92 -0.26
N LEU A 44 5.92 -9.72 -0.80
CA LEU A 44 5.15 -9.25 -1.95
C LEU A 44 5.47 -10.09 -3.18
N ARG A 45 4.44 -10.64 -3.82
CA ARG A 45 4.51 -11.44 -5.05
C ARG A 45 3.59 -10.85 -6.09
N ARG A 46 4.01 -10.91 -7.36
CA ARG A 46 3.15 -10.52 -8.49
C ARG A 46 1.97 -11.52 -8.59
N PRO A 47 0.73 -11.06 -8.81
CA PRO A 47 0.29 -9.67 -8.97
C PRO A 47 0.16 -8.91 -7.63
N ILE A 48 0.76 -7.72 -7.57
CA ILE A 48 0.72 -6.83 -6.39
C ILE A 48 -0.42 -5.83 -6.59
N VAL A 49 -1.23 -5.64 -5.54
CA VAL A 49 -2.32 -4.67 -5.54
C VAL A 49 -2.08 -3.60 -4.47
N ALA A 50 -2.55 -2.39 -4.73
CA ALA A 50 -2.59 -1.32 -3.75
C ALA A 50 -4.02 -0.90 -3.44
N CYS A 51 -4.23 -0.45 -2.21
CA CYS A 51 -5.49 0.17 -1.83
C CYS A 51 -5.43 1.70 -1.96
N GLU A 52 -6.60 2.35 -1.89
CA GLU A 52 -6.79 3.81 -1.91
C GLU A 52 -6.02 4.53 -0.78
N LEU A 53 -5.67 3.84 0.31
CA LEU A 53 -4.81 4.36 1.39
C LEU A 53 -3.30 4.22 1.12
N GLY A 54 -2.91 3.69 -0.04
CA GLY A 54 -1.51 3.52 -0.43
C GLY A 54 -0.79 2.34 0.24
N ARG A 55 -1.54 1.36 0.75
CA ARG A 55 -0.99 0.10 1.31
C ARG A 55 -0.86 -0.96 0.23
N LEU A 56 0.18 -1.78 0.32
CA LEU A 56 0.50 -2.85 -0.63
C LEU A 56 0.03 -4.22 -0.12
N TYR A 57 -0.54 -5.00 -1.02
CA TYR A 57 -1.07 -6.33 -0.74
C TYR A 57 -0.76 -7.31 -1.88
N ASN A 58 -0.72 -8.59 -1.54
CA ASN A 58 -0.78 -9.66 -2.53
C ASN A 58 -2.23 -9.85 -2.95
N LYS A 59 -2.48 -10.00 -4.26
CA LYS A 59 -3.84 -10.18 -4.79
C LYS A 59 -4.52 -11.40 -4.16
N ASP A 60 -3.79 -12.52 -4.05
CA ASP A 60 -4.31 -13.77 -3.49
C ASP A 60 -4.79 -13.60 -2.05
N ALA A 61 -3.98 -12.96 -1.20
CA ALA A 61 -4.33 -12.69 0.20
C ALA A 61 -5.58 -11.79 0.33
N VAL A 62 -5.77 -10.81 -0.56
CA VAL A 62 -6.98 -9.96 -0.56
C VAL A 62 -8.21 -10.76 -0.98
N ILE A 63 -8.09 -11.66 -1.96
CA ILE A 63 -9.19 -12.52 -2.40
C ILE A 63 -9.60 -13.46 -1.28
N GLU A 64 -8.64 -14.13 -0.64
CA GLU A 64 -8.89 -15.01 0.51
C GLU A 64 -9.62 -14.26 1.63
N TYR A 65 -9.16 -13.06 1.98
CA TYR A 65 -9.81 -12.21 2.98
C TYR A 65 -11.25 -11.80 2.62
N LEU A 66 -11.52 -11.54 1.34
CA LEU A 66 -12.88 -11.18 0.89
C LEU A 66 -13.83 -12.39 0.90
N LEU A 67 -13.30 -13.60 0.73
CA LEU A 67 -14.07 -14.85 0.78
C LEU A 67 -14.37 -15.27 2.22
N ASP A 68 -13.42 -15.10 3.14
CA ASP A 68 -13.57 -15.49 4.54
C ASP A 68 -14.48 -14.54 5.31
N LYS A 69 -15.77 -14.87 5.45
CA LYS A 69 -16.77 -14.07 6.19
C LYS A 69 -16.78 -14.33 7.71
N SER A 70 -15.74 -14.97 8.25
CA SER A 70 -15.63 -15.22 9.69
C SER A 70 -15.42 -13.92 10.49
N ALA A 71 -15.79 -13.93 11.77
CA ALA A 71 -15.65 -12.76 12.65
C ALA A 71 -14.20 -12.56 13.15
N GLU A 72 -13.34 -13.56 13.06
CA GLU A 72 -11.94 -13.55 13.49
C GLU A 72 -11.00 -13.32 12.30
N ARG A 73 -11.21 -12.21 11.58
CA ARG A 73 -10.31 -11.85 10.48
C ARG A 73 -9.04 -11.19 11.04
N PRO A 74 -7.84 -11.70 10.74
CA PRO A 74 -6.61 -11.04 11.11
C PRO A 74 -6.55 -9.63 10.49
N ASN A 75 -6.05 -8.65 11.26
CA ASN A 75 -5.78 -7.29 10.79
C ASN A 75 -7.01 -6.52 10.26
N THR A 76 -8.21 -6.78 10.78
CA THR A 76 -9.45 -6.07 10.36
C THR A 76 -9.34 -4.54 10.45
N GLU A 77 -8.63 -4.00 11.44
CA GLU A 77 -8.37 -2.55 11.54
C GLU A 77 -7.54 -2.01 10.36
N VAL A 78 -6.67 -2.85 9.79
CA VAL A 78 -5.76 -2.49 8.71
C VAL A 78 -6.44 -2.58 7.34
N VAL A 79 -7.43 -3.46 7.17
CA VAL A 79 -8.11 -3.72 5.87
C VAL A 79 -9.61 -3.42 5.86
N GLY A 80 -10.20 -2.93 6.95
CA GLY A 80 -11.65 -2.68 7.04
C GLY A 80 -12.23 -1.70 6.00
N HIS A 81 -11.36 -0.98 5.30
CA HIS A 81 -11.74 -0.10 4.19
C HIS A 81 -11.94 -0.85 2.85
N ILE A 82 -11.37 -2.04 2.67
CA ILE A 82 -11.52 -2.88 1.48
C ILE A 82 -12.78 -3.73 1.65
N ARG A 83 -13.82 -3.44 0.86
CA ARG A 83 -15.10 -4.17 0.87
C ARG A 83 -15.26 -5.04 -0.36
N SER A 84 -14.60 -4.66 -1.45
CA SER A 84 -14.68 -5.32 -2.74
C SER A 84 -13.35 -5.25 -3.49
N ILE A 85 -13.21 -6.08 -4.53
CA ILE A 85 -12.07 -6.06 -5.45
C ILE A 85 -11.94 -4.71 -6.19
N LYS A 86 -13.01 -3.91 -6.26
CA LYS A 86 -12.97 -2.58 -6.89
C LYS A 86 -12.21 -1.55 -6.06
N ASP A 87 -12.06 -1.79 -4.76
CA ASP A 87 -11.37 -0.89 -3.84
C ASP A 87 -9.84 -1.07 -3.89
N VAL A 88 -9.36 -2.06 -4.64
CA VAL A 88 -7.93 -2.32 -4.86
C VAL A 88 -7.57 -2.19 -6.34
N LYS A 89 -6.38 -1.66 -6.61
CA LYS A 89 -5.85 -1.49 -7.97
C LYS A 89 -4.60 -2.34 -8.14
N GLU A 90 -4.54 -3.11 -9.23
CA GLU A 90 -3.34 -3.86 -9.60
C GLU A 90 -2.24 -2.89 -10.07
N LEU A 91 -1.04 -3.06 -9.50
CA LEU A 91 0.08 -2.18 -9.74
C LEU A 91 0.98 -2.68 -10.86
N ASN A 92 1.30 -1.76 -11.78
CA ASN A 92 2.25 -1.96 -12.87
C ASN A 92 3.64 -1.49 -12.43
N LEU A 93 4.33 -2.35 -11.67
CA LEU A 93 5.69 -2.11 -11.17
C LEU A 93 6.74 -2.52 -12.21
N THR A 94 7.78 -1.70 -12.36
CA THR A 94 8.92 -1.97 -13.25
C THR A 94 10.00 -2.72 -12.45
N ASP A 95 10.46 -3.85 -12.97
CA ASP A 95 11.51 -4.65 -12.35
C ASP A 95 12.86 -3.91 -12.39
N ASN A 96 13.64 -4.07 -11.31
CA ASN A 96 14.99 -3.58 -11.26
C ASN A 96 15.94 -4.56 -11.99
N PRO A 97 16.60 -4.18 -13.10
CA PRO A 97 17.54 -5.06 -13.78
C PRO A 97 18.77 -5.38 -12.91
N ALA A 98 19.07 -4.55 -11.90
CA ALA A 98 20.16 -4.79 -10.95
C ALA A 98 19.77 -5.75 -9.79
N TRP A 99 18.52 -6.24 -9.79
CA TRP A 99 18.04 -7.19 -8.79
C TRP A 99 18.33 -8.63 -9.23
N GLU A 100 19.35 -9.23 -8.63
CA GLU A 100 19.79 -10.61 -8.93
C GLU A 100 19.03 -11.70 -8.13
N GLY A 101 17.92 -11.32 -7.49
CA GLY A 101 17.09 -12.22 -6.69
C GLY A 101 17.69 -12.57 -5.32
N GLU A 102 16.96 -13.40 -4.58
CA GLU A 102 17.25 -13.68 -3.17
C GLU A 102 18.49 -14.59 -2.94
N ARG A 103 19.05 -15.19 -4.00
CA ARG A 103 20.07 -16.26 -3.92
C ARG A 103 21.48 -15.81 -3.55
N ARG A 104 21.85 -14.53 -3.64
CA ARG A 104 23.21 -14.06 -3.28
C ARG A 104 23.36 -13.60 -1.83
N ASN A 105 22.28 -13.33 -1.11
CA ASN A 105 22.32 -12.87 0.29
C ASN A 105 22.68 -13.97 1.32
N ALA A 106 23.24 -15.10 0.88
CA ALA A 106 23.63 -16.21 1.74
C ALA A 106 25.10 -16.19 2.18
N LYS A 107 25.93 -15.26 1.67
CA LYS A 107 27.31 -15.04 2.15
C LYS A 107 27.36 -13.73 2.94
N GLY A 108 27.58 -13.89 4.25
CA GLY A 108 27.32 -12.90 5.30
C GLY A 108 28.37 -11.80 5.45
N ASP A 109 28.71 -11.10 4.36
CA ASP A 109 29.82 -10.15 4.35
C ASP A 109 29.58 -8.91 3.47
N CYS A 110 28.34 -8.44 3.31
CA CYS A 110 28.03 -7.18 2.62
C CYS A 110 26.85 -6.44 3.27
N TYR A 111 27.11 -5.42 4.10
CA TYR A 111 26.09 -4.51 4.65
C TYR A 111 25.33 -3.71 3.56
N GLU A 112 25.85 -3.66 2.32
CA GLU A 112 25.29 -2.89 1.20
C GLU A 112 24.17 -3.60 0.40
N ASP A 113 24.07 -4.93 0.45
CA ASP A 113 23.14 -5.68 -0.41
C ASP A 113 21.68 -5.68 0.08
N MET A 114 21.44 -5.16 1.28
CA MET A 114 20.09 -5.04 1.89
C MET A 114 19.23 -3.92 1.27
N HIS A 115 19.82 -3.06 0.44
CA HIS A 115 19.17 -1.86 -0.11
C HIS A 115 18.66 -1.98 -1.54
N ARG A 116 19.03 -3.02 -2.28
CA ARG A 116 18.51 -3.22 -3.64
C ARG A 116 17.03 -3.59 -3.56
N ALA A 117 16.20 -2.77 -4.20
CA ALA A 117 14.78 -3.04 -4.30
C ALA A 117 14.50 -3.90 -5.53
N MET A 118 13.47 -4.76 -5.42
CA MET A 118 12.96 -5.54 -6.55
C MET A 118 12.40 -4.64 -7.68
N PHE A 119 11.97 -3.42 -7.34
CA PHE A 119 11.31 -2.50 -8.27
C PHE A 119 11.98 -1.13 -8.32
N ILE A 120 11.87 -0.48 -9.49
CA ILE A 120 12.40 0.86 -9.76
C ILE A 120 11.34 1.77 -10.38
N CYS A 121 11.53 3.08 -10.23
CA CYS A 121 10.78 4.09 -10.98
C CYS A 121 11.24 4.07 -12.46
N PRO A 122 10.32 3.95 -13.44
CA PRO A 122 10.69 3.88 -14.86
C PRO A 122 11.29 5.18 -15.42
N VAL A 123 11.06 6.32 -14.77
CA VAL A 123 11.52 7.64 -15.27
C VAL A 123 12.86 8.02 -14.65
N VAL A 124 12.95 7.97 -13.32
CA VAL A 124 14.13 8.46 -12.58
C VAL A 124 15.09 7.32 -12.21
N GLY A 125 14.67 6.06 -12.35
CA GLY A 125 15.50 4.90 -11.95
C GLY A 125 15.66 4.74 -10.43
N LEU A 126 14.87 5.44 -9.61
CA LEU A 126 14.95 5.34 -8.15
C LEU A 126 14.42 3.99 -7.66
N GLU A 127 15.14 3.39 -6.73
CA GLU A 127 14.80 2.11 -6.11
C GLU A 127 13.67 2.25 -5.08
N MET A 128 12.75 1.29 -5.09
CA MET A 128 11.60 1.22 -4.17
C MET A 128 11.98 0.58 -2.83
N ASN A 129 12.96 1.17 -2.13
CA ASN A 129 13.52 0.67 -0.86
C ASN A 129 13.00 1.42 0.40
N GLY A 130 12.06 2.35 0.22
CA GLY A 130 11.47 3.15 1.29
C GLY A 130 12.25 4.39 1.72
N LYS A 131 13.42 4.66 1.11
CA LYS A 131 14.10 5.96 1.25
C LYS A 131 13.42 7.06 0.43
N HIS A 132 12.79 6.68 -0.68
CA HIS A 132 12.06 7.58 -1.57
C HIS A 132 10.55 7.32 -1.48
N LYS A 133 9.76 8.39 -1.64
CA LYS A 133 8.30 8.30 -1.73
C LYS A 133 7.91 7.90 -3.15
N PHE A 134 6.99 6.94 -3.24
CA PHE A 134 6.37 6.52 -4.49
C PHE A 134 4.87 6.77 -4.44
N CYS A 135 4.27 6.86 -5.61
CA CYS A 135 2.85 7.02 -5.81
C CYS A 135 2.43 6.21 -7.04
N TYR A 136 1.16 5.86 -7.09
CA TYR A 136 0.58 5.21 -8.27
C TYR A 136 -0.60 6.03 -8.78
N LEU A 137 -0.90 5.84 -10.06
CA LEU A 137 -2.05 6.44 -10.73
C LEU A 137 -3.25 5.50 -10.62
N GLN A 138 -4.39 5.98 -10.12
CA GLN A 138 -5.62 5.17 -9.99
C GLN A 138 -6.15 4.70 -11.36
N THR A 139 -5.95 5.49 -12.41
CA THR A 139 -6.40 5.20 -13.78
C THR A 139 -5.74 3.95 -14.36
N CYS A 140 -4.40 3.92 -14.39
CA CYS A 140 -3.62 2.87 -15.07
C CYS A 140 -2.85 1.92 -14.12
N GLY A 141 -2.72 2.26 -12.83
CA GLY A 141 -1.96 1.47 -11.85
C GLY A 141 -0.43 1.56 -12.02
N CYS A 142 0.10 2.42 -12.89
CA CYS A 142 1.54 2.62 -13.02
C CYS A 142 2.11 3.33 -11.79
N VAL A 143 3.29 2.88 -11.35
CA VAL A 143 3.97 3.39 -10.15
C VAL A 143 5.14 4.29 -10.53
N PHE A 144 5.21 5.46 -9.91
CA PHE A 144 6.25 6.47 -10.12
C PHE A 144 6.77 6.98 -8.78
N SER A 145 7.97 7.56 -8.80
CA SER A 145 8.45 8.32 -7.64
C SER A 145 7.75 9.68 -7.60
N VAL A 146 7.50 10.21 -6.40
CA VAL A 146 6.93 11.56 -6.23
C VAL A 146 7.84 12.64 -6.86
N ARG A 147 9.16 12.36 -6.91
CA ARG A 147 10.13 13.21 -7.60
C ARG A 147 9.87 13.26 -9.12
N ALA A 148 9.60 12.11 -9.74
CA ALA A 148 9.31 12.03 -11.17
C ALA A 148 8.10 12.89 -11.56
N LEU A 149 7.00 12.77 -10.80
CA LEU A 149 5.79 13.56 -11.07
C LEU A 149 5.98 15.07 -10.83
N ARG A 150 6.87 15.45 -9.91
CA ARG A 150 7.16 16.86 -9.65
C ARG A 150 7.98 17.50 -10.78
N GLU A 151 8.94 16.73 -11.31
CA GLU A 151 9.82 17.19 -12.39
C GLU A 151 9.12 17.15 -13.75
N VAL A 152 8.26 16.14 -13.96
CA VAL A 152 7.56 15.92 -15.22
C VAL A 152 6.06 16.12 -15.02
N LYS A 153 5.62 17.37 -15.16
CA LYS A 153 4.21 17.75 -15.09
C LYS A 153 3.54 17.47 -16.42
N THR A 154 3.00 16.27 -16.55
CA THR A 154 2.21 15.85 -17.71
C THR A 154 0.88 15.30 -17.23
N GLU A 155 -0.14 15.46 -18.05
CA GLU A 155 -1.48 14.90 -17.81
C GLU A 155 -1.62 13.49 -18.41
N ILE A 156 -0.51 12.89 -18.83
CA ILE A 156 -0.45 11.63 -19.57
C ILE A 156 0.62 10.74 -18.94
N CYS A 157 0.25 9.50 -18.63
CA CYS A 157 1.16 8.54 -18.02
C CYS A 157 2.31 8.18 -18.98
N HIS A 158 3.55 8.45 -18.57
CA HIS A 158 4.74 8.17 -19.37
C HIS A 158 4.99 6.69 -19.70
N LYS A 159 4.33 5.76 -18.99
CA LYS A 159 4.53 4.32 -19.19
C LYS A 159 3.50 3.69 -20.13
N CYS A 160 2.24 4.15 -20.09
CA CYS A 160 1.14 3.53 -20.85
C CYS A 160 0.38 4.50 -21.76
N GLY A 161 0.58 5.82 -21.63
CA GLY A 161 -0.12 6.82 -22.43
C GLY A 161 -1.53 7.16 -21.94
N ASP A 162 -2.00 6.57 -20.83
CA ASP A 162 -3.32 6.87 -20.28
C ASP A 162 -3.36 8.28 -19.67
N PRO A 163 -4.42 9.07 -19.92
CA PRO A 163 -4.60 10.36 -19.28
C PRO A 163 -4.86 10.18 -17.78
N PHE A 164 -4.32 11.08 -16.96
CA PHE A 164 -4.55 11.11 -15.52
C PHE A 164 -4.61 12.55 -15.01
N ARG A 165 -5.27 12.71 -13.86
CA ARG A 165 -5.31 13.97 -13.12
C ARG A 165 -4.45 13.85 -11.86
N ASP A 166 -3.93 14.97 -11.38
CA ASP A 166 -3.16 15.01 -10.14
C ASP A 166 -3.97 14.46 -8.93
N GLU A 167 -5.30 14.64 -8.96
CA GLU A 167 -6.25 14.14 -7.97
C GLU A 167 -6.36 12.60 -7.90
N ASP A 168 -5.96 11.91 -8.97
CA ASP A 168 -5.98 10.44 -9.08
C ASP A 168 -4.65 9.80 -8.68
N THR A 169 -3.73 10.60 -8.12
CA THR A 169 -2.43 10.14 -7.64
C THR A 169 -2.52 9.74 -6.18
N VAL A 170 -2.19 8.49 -5.88
CA VAL A 170 -2.19 7.95 -4.51
C VAL A 170 -0.76 7.65 -4.07
N VAL A 171 -0.33 8.24 -2.95
CA VAL A 171 1.00 8.03 -2.37
C VAL A 171 1.07 6.67 -1.66
N LEU A 172 2.05 5.86 -2.03
CA LEU A 172 2.32 4.57 -1.41
C LEU A 172 3.10 4.74 -0.10
N ASN A 173 2.65 4.06 0.96
CA ASN A 173 3.30 4.05 2.27
C ASN A 173 3.69 5.46 2.77
N GLY A 174 2.80 6.44 2.59
CA GLY A 174 2.99 7.82 3.03
C GLY A 174 3.08 7.98 4.55
N SER A 175 3.35 9.21 5.00
CA SER A 175 3.28 9.54 6.44
C SER A 175 1.86 9.34 6.98
N LYS A 176 1.70 9.25 8.31
CA LYS A 176 0.37 9.13 8.94
C LYS A 176 -0.57 10.25 8.49
N GLU A 177 -0.06 11.48 8.39
CA GLU A 177 -0.83 12.65 7.93
C GLU A 177 -1.28 12.51 6.46
N GLU A 178 -0.43 11.97 5.58
CA GLU A 178 -0.78 11.71 4.18
C GLU A 178 -1.85 10.61 4.09
N GLN A 179 -1.72 9.56 4.91
CA GLN A 179 -2.70 8.47 4.97
C GLN A 179 -4.06 8.94 5.49
N GLU A 180 -4.10 9.81 6.49
CA GLU A 180 -5.35 10.39 7.00
C GLU A 180 -6.05 11.27 5.95
N LYS A 181 -5.28 12.02 5.14
CA LYS A 181 -5.85 12.78 4.01
C LYS A 181 -6.45 11.86 2.96
N LEU A 182 -5.75 10.78 2.61
CA LEU A 182 -6.25 9.77 1.68
C LEU A 182 -7.51 9.08 2.24
N GLN A 183 -7.57 8.84 3.55
CA GLN A 183 -8.73 8.26 4.20
C GLN A 183 -9.94 9.21 4.13
N LYS A 184 -9.78 10.49 4.44
CA LYS A 184 -10.85 11.48 4.30
C LYS A 184 -11.34 11.59 2.86
N ALA A 185 -10.41 11.67 1.90
CA ALA A 185 -10.76 11.73 0.48
C ALA A 185 -11.53 10.48 0.01
N MET A 186 -11.15 9.29 0.50
CA MET A 186 -11.88 8.05 0.25
C MET A 186 -13.30 8.12 0.82
N GLU A 187 -13.46 8.56 2.07
CA GLU A 187 -14.76 8.66 2.73
C GLU A 187 -15.67 9.67 2.01
N GLU A 188 -15.12 10.79 1.57
CA GLU A 188 -15.81 11.80 0.74
C GLU A 188 -16.24 11.23 -0.61
N LYS A 189 -15.34 10.55 -1.35
CA LYS A 189 -15.66 9.89 -2.63
C LYS A 189 -16.75 8.83 -2.44
N ARG A 190 -16.73 8.08 -1.34
CA ARG A 190 -17.76 7.08 -1.01
C ARG A 190 -19.09 7.72 -0.62
N ALA A 191 -19.08 8.85 0.09
CA ALA A 191 -20.28 9.60 0.40
C ALA A 191 -20.92 10.17 -0.88
N GLN A 192 -20.11 10.73 -1.78
CA GLN A 192 -20.56 11.22 -3.08
C GLN A 192 -21.06 10.10 -4.00
N ALA A 193 -20.45 8.92 -3.98
CA ALA A 193 -20.93 7.77 -4.76
C ALA A 193 -22.29 7.26 -4.25
N LYS A 194 -22.55 7.37 -2.94
CA LYS A 194 -23.88 7.05 -2.37
C LYS A 194 -24.91 8.10 -2.80
N THR A 195 -24.61 9.39 -2.71
CA THR A 195 -25.54 10.45 -3.12
C THR A 195 -25.76 10.47 -4.63
N GLY A 196 -24.73 10.20 -5.43
CA GLY A 196 -24.83 10.07 -6.88
C GLY A 196 -25.62 8.83 -7.33
N LYS A 197 -25.47 7.69 -6.64
CA LYS A 197 -26.36 6.54 -6.84
C LYS A 197 -27.81 6.85 -6.44
N VAL A 198 -28.02 7.58 -5.35
CA VAL A 198 -29.36 8.01 -4.92
C VAL A 198 -29.96 8.96 -5.96
N LEU A 199 -29.18 9.90 -6.51
CA LEU A 199 -29.63 10.82 -7.56
C LEU A 199 -29.96 10.09 -8.87
N LEU A 200 -29.14 9.13 -9.30
CA LEU A 200 -29.41 8.32 -10.49
C LEU A 200 -30.63 7.38 -10.30
N LEU A 201 -30.83 6.82 -9.10
CA LEU A 201 -32.03 6.03 -8.77
C LEU A 201 -33.29 6.89 -8.66
N SER A 202 -33.20 8.15 -8.23
CA SER A 202 -34.33 9.08 -8.25
C SER A 202 -34.67 9.62 -9.65
N HIS A 203 -33.82 9.34 -10.64
CA HIS A 203 -33.97 9.77 -12.02
C HIS A 203 -34.06 8.58 -13.00
N GLU A 204 -34.42 7.37 -12.54
CA GLU A 204 -34.98 6.36 -13.43
C GLU A 204 -36.38 6.83 -13.84
N PRO A 205 -36.60 7.27 -15.10
CA PRO A 205 -37.96 7.51 -15.55
C PRO A 205 -38.68 6.18 -15.55
N VAL A 206 -39.87 6.19 -14.96
CA VAL A 206 -40.89 5.16 -15.05
C VAL A 206 -41.14 4.85 -16.54
N CYS A 207 -40.38 3.93 -17.12
CA CYS A 207 -40.60 3.38 -18.46
C CYS A 207 -41.18 1.97 -18.34
N PHE A 208 -42.08 1.80 -17.37
CA PHE A 208 -43.02 0.69 -17.28
C PHE A 208 -44.41 1.30 -17.44
N TYR A 209 -45.20 0.74 -18.35
CA TYR A 209 -46.58 1.11 -18.73
C TYR A 209 -46.76 2.23 -19.75
N LEU A 210 -46.40 1.99 -21.02
CA LEU A 210 -47.22 2.47 -22.14
C LEU A 210 -46.98 1.63 -23.42
N SER A 211 -47.29 0.33 -23.39
CA SER A 211 -47.32 -0.51 -24.59
C SER A 211 -48.51 -1.47 -24.63
N CYS A 212 -49.68 -1.04 -24.13
CA CYS A 212 -50.88 -1.88 -24.12
C CYS A 212 -52.17 -1.14 -24.52
N LEU A 213 -52.15 -0.24 -25.51
CA LEU A 213 -53.36 0.49 -25.93
C LEU A 213 -53.47 0.85 -27.41
N CYS A 214 -52.86 0.10 -28.33
CA CYS A 214 -53.02 0.35 -29.78
C CYS A 214 -53.35 -0.90 -30.62
N CYS A 215 -54.10 -1.88 -30.11
CA CYS A 215 -54.66 -2.96 -30.94
C CYS A 215 -56.13 -3.28 -30.60
N LEU A 216 -56.95 -2.23 -30.53
CA LEU A 216 -58.38 -2.34 -30.82
C LEU A 216 -58.71 -1.20 -31.80
N ILE A 217 -59.39 -1.56 -32.89
CA ILE A 217 -59.86 -0.72 -34.01
C ILE A 217 -58.88 -0.67 -35.20
N SER A 218 -58.84 -1.75 -35.99
CA SER A 218 -59.31 -1.78 -37.40
C SER A 218 -59.20 -3.20 -37.95
#